data_AF-A0AAP6GZG0-F1
#
_entry.id   AF-A0AAP6GZG0-F1
#
_cell.length_a   1.000
_cell.length_b   1.000
_cell.length_c   1.000
_cell.angle_alpha   90.00
_cell.angle_beta   90.00
_cell.angle_gamma   90.00
#
_symmetry.space_group_name_H-M   'P 1'
#
loop_
_entity.id
_entity.type
_entity.pdbx_description
1 polymer ?
#
loop_
_entity_poly.entity_id
_entity_poly.type
_entity_poly.pdbx_seq_one_letter_code
_entity_poly.pdbx_strand_id
1 'polypeptide(L)'
;MNGWKSLALLALLAAAPTPLLAAPADTAATQAPAVEPIPSPQQILAIPPDLRALLQERVIAPVSSREQRLVRLVHLIFDEDAMHLEYDPYATHTLAETWKTHRANCLSFTLMFVTLARAAGIDARVQEVAQVVTWHQDQGVIYNVGHVNVGLNLNGRTAVVDLDRNVLYDRYGPRPITEQRALAHFYNNRGAEHMAEGDTAQARVYLDAALAMAPAFPAGWNNLGVLDTREGRLDQARKDYEQALQLQPRHAAALTNASALYRRLGDARRADVLAKRLEQVQKSDPFAQFRFGNEAEQRHDYAQAIAYYQQAVRLYSSAHQFHFGLARAYFLAGNTRRASLAMLRARDLAGEDADVLRATYQAKLDSLQKWRERTASN
;
A
#
# COMPACT_ATOMS: atom_id res chain seq x y z
N MET A 1 -63.97 50.74 16.52
CA MET A 1 -63.37 49.56 17.19
C MET A 1 -62.45 48.90 16.18
N ASN A 2 -61.21 49.37 16.09
CA ASN A 2 -59.99 48.85 16.75
C ASN A 2 -59.28 47.91 15.77
N GLY A 3 -58.08 48.18 15.26
CA GLY A 3 -57.13 49.24 15.52
C GLY A 3 -55.78 48.76 15.00
N TRP A 4 -55.28 49.40 13.94
CA TRP A 4 -53.89 49.27 13.51
C TRP A 4 -52.98 49.91 14.55
N LYS A 5 -51.91 49.21 14.94
CA LYS A 5 -50.82 49.79 15.73
C LYS A 5 -49.51 49.72 14.95
N SER A 6 -49.04 50.90 14.62
CA SER A 6 -47.73 51.28 14.13
C SER A 6 -46.62 50.88 15.11
N LEU A 7 -45.45 50.52 14.59
CA LEU A 7 -44.21 50.49 15.36
C LEU A 7 -43.18 51.40 14.67
N ALA A 8 -42.72 52.37 15.45
CA ALA A 8 -41.88 53.49 15.06
C ALA A 8 -40.41 53.08 14.98
N LEU A 9 -39.70 53.66 13.99
CA LEU A 9 -38.25 53.70 13.94
C LEU A 9 -37.74 54.70 15.00
N LEU A 10 -36.91 54.23 15.92
CA LEU A 10 -36.13 55.06 16.83
C LEU A 10 -34.72 55.21 16.26
N ALA A 11 -34.38 56.42 15.82
CA ALA A 11 -33.03 56.83 15.50
C ALA A 11 -32.27 57.14 16.80
N LEU A 12 -31.16 56.44 17.03
CA LEU A 12 -30.17 56.78 18.06
C LEU A 12 -28.86 57.14 17.38
N LEU A 13 -28.46 58.40 17.55
CA LEU A 13 -27.14 58.94 17.24
C LEU A 13 -26.08 58.22 18.09
N ALA A 14 -25.11 57.57 17.45
CA ALA A 14 -23.89 57.10 18.08
C ALA A 14 -22.68 57.74 17.39
N ALA A 15 -21.83 58.36 18.20
CA ALA A 15 -20.67 59.15 17.81
C ALA A 15 -19.62 58.33 17.04
N ALA A 16 -18.89 59.00 16.14
CA ALA A 16 -17.78 58.41 15.40
C ALA A 16 -16.63 58.02 16.35
N PRO A 17 -16.05 56.81 16.22
CA PRO A 17 -14.86 56.45 16.98
C PRO A 17 -13.62 57.13 16.36
N THR A 18 -12.82 57.75 17.23
CA THR A 18 -11.45 58.20 16.96
C THR A 18 -10.57 57.06 16.45
N PRO A 19 -9.71 57.27 15.44
CA PRO A 19 -8.84 56.22 14.94
C PRO A 19 -7.74 55.92 15.96
N LEU A 20 -7.73 54.69 16.48
CA LEU A 20 -6.59 54.13 17.19
C LEU A 20 -5.47 53.90 16.16
N LEU A 21 -4.35 54.59 16.33
CA LEU A 21 -3.09 54.24 15.68
C LEU A 21 -2.73 52.81 16.09
N ALA A 22 -2.84 51.88 15.13
CA ALA A 22 -2.38 50.51 15.31
C ALA A 22 -0.85 50.53 15.54
N ALA A 23 -0.41 49.94 16.64
CA ALA A 23 1.00 49.61 16.84
C ALA A 23 1.47 48.71 15.69
N PRO A 24 2.74 48.82 15.24
CA PRO A 24 3.26 47.94 14.21
C PRO A 24 3.14 46.49 14.69
N ALA A 25 2.44 45.67 13.91
CA ALA A 25 2.37 44.24 14.16
C ALA A 25 3.80 43.69 14.11
N ASP A 26 4.25 43.17 15.25
CA ASP A 26 5.43 42.32 15.30
C ASP A 26 5.19 41.18 14.31
N THR A 27 5.88 41.22 13.17
CA THR A 27 5.95 40.09 12.25
C THR A 27 6.81 39.03 12.92
N ALA A 28 6.22 38.30 13.85
CA ALA A 28 6.71 36.99 14.24
C ALA A 28 6.62 36.12 12.99
N ALA A 29 7.69 36.11 12.21
CA ALA A 29 7.91 35.12 11.18
C ALA A 29 7.67 33.76 11.83
N THR A 30 6.57 33.11 11.45
CA THR A 30 6.27 31.76 11.88
C THR A 30 7.40 30.91 11.34
N GLN A 31 8.40 30.62 12.17
CA GLN A 31 9.46 29.69 11.82
C GLN A 31 8.76 28.40 11.39
N ALA A 32 9.03 27.94 10.16
CA ALA A 32 8.58 26.63 9.74
C ALA A 32 8.97 25.62 10.84
N PRO A 33 8.09 24.67 11.21
CA PRO A 33 8.38 23.71 12.27
C PRO A 33 9.76 23.09 11.99
N ALA A 34 10.59 23.03 13.04
CA ALA A 34 11.94 22.49 12.92
C ALA A 34 11.85 21.03 12.44
N VAL A 35 12.59 20.71 11.38
CA VAL A 35 12.66 19.35 10.84
C VAL A 35 13.18 18.41 11.93
N GLU A 36 12.42 17.37 12.22
CA GLU A 36 12.76 16.40 13.24
C GLU A 36 13.88 15.47 12.75
N PRO A 37 14.83 15.10 13.63
CA PRO A 37 15.85 14.10 13.30
C PRO A 37 15.19 12.77 12.92
N ILE A 38 15.62 12.20 11.79
CA ILE A 38 15.18 10.86 11.37
C ILE A 38 16.05 9.76 12.02
N PRO A 39 15.50 8.57 12.31
CA PRO A 39 16.27 7.48 12.90
C PRO A 39 17.33 6.96 11.92
N SER A 40 18.53 6.64 12.43
CA SER A 40 19.59 6.00 11.66
C SER A 40 19.24 4.54 11.31
N PRO A 41 19.90 3.93 10.31
CA PRO A 41 19.74 2.50 10.00
C PRO A 41 19.87 1.59 11.23
N GLN A 42 20.83 1.89 12.11
CA GLN A 42 21.05 1.14 13.35
C GLN A 42 19.91 1.32 14.34
N GLN A 43 19.33 2.52 14.45
CA GLN A 43 18.18 2.79 15.32
C GLN A 43 16.92 2.09 14.79
N ILE A 44 16.71 2.07 13.47
CA ILE A 44 15.55 1.40 12.86
C ILE A 44 15.52 -0.08 13.21
N LEU A 45 16.68 -0.75 13.14
CA LEU A 45 16.84 -2.19 13.33
C LEU A 45 17.27 -2.59 14.75
N ALA A 46 17.36 -1.65 15.70
CA ALA A 46 17.78 -1.94 17.06
C ALA A 46 16.70 -2.76 17.79
N ILE A 47 17.04 -3.99 18.19
CA ILE A 47 16.19 -4.80 19.07
C ILE A 47 16.25 -4.19 20.49
N PRO A 48 15.11 -3.73 21.07
CA PRO A 48 15.05 -3.25 22.44
C PRO A 48 15.59 -4.27 23.45
N PRO A 49 16.24 -3.85 24.55
CA PRO A 49 16.83 -4.77 25.54
C PRO A 49 15.83 -5.78 26.09
N ASP A 50 14.60 -5.35 26.42
CA ASP A 50 13.57 -6.23 26.98
C ASP A 50 13.09 -7.26 25.94
N LEU A 51 12.90 -6.82 24.69
CA LEU A 51 12.56 -7.72 23.59
C LEU A 51 13.68 -8.73 23.31
N ARG A 52 14.95 -8.30 23.44
CA ARG A 52 16.10 -9.19 23.31
C ARG A 52 16.15 -10.24 24.43
N ALA A 53 15.84 -9.85 25.66
CA ALA A 53 15.77 -10.78 26.79
C ALA A 53 14.64 -11.81 26.57
N LEU A 54 13.46 -11.36 26.15
CA LEU A 54 12.33 -12.25 25.82
C LEU A 54 12.64 -13.19 24.66
N LEU A 55 13.29 -12.69 23.60
CA LEU A 55 13.74 -13.52 22.49
C LEU A 55 14.70 -14.62 22.98
N GLN A 56 15.65 -14.28 23.84
CA GLN A 56 16.59 -15.25 24.39
C GLN A 56 15.88 -16.30 25.25
N GLU A 57 15.00 -15.87 26.16
CA GLU A 57 14.32 -16.74 27.12
C GLU A 57 13.28 -17.65 26.46
N ARG A 58 12.43 -17.11 25.58
CA ARG A 58 11.25 -17.82 25.06
C ARG A 58 11.51 -18.52 23.72
N VAL A 59 12.46 -18.04 22.93
CA VAL A 59 12.73 -18.53 21.57
C VAL A 59 14.05 -19.28 21.49
N ILE A 60 15.16 -18.69 21.94
CA ILE A 60 16.51 -19.21 21.65
C ILE A 60 16.95 -20.29 22.64
N ALA A 61 16.86 -20.02 23.95
CA ALA A 61 17.36 -20.92 24.99
C ALA A 61 16.61 -22.27 25.10
N PRO A 62 15.26 -22.34 24.92
CA PRO A 62 14.54 -23.59 25.14
C PRO A 62 14.77 -24.67 24.09
N VAL A 63 15.31 -24.32 22.91
CA VAL A 63 15.38 -25.22 21.74
C VAL A 63 16.66 -25.02 20.93
N SER A 64 17.14 -26.12 20.35
CA SER A 64 18.34 -26.13 19.49
C SER A 64 18.03 -26.04 17.99
N SER A 65 16.85 -26.48 17.55
CA SER A 65 16.43 -26.47 16.13
C SER A 65 15.97 -25.09 15.65
N ARG A 66 16.35 -24.71 14.42
CA ARG A 66 15.93 -23.46 13.78
C ARG A 66 14.43 -23.43 13.50
N GLU A 67 13.84 -24.57 13.16
CA GLU A 67 12.42 -24.75 12.90
C GLU A 67 11.61 -24.53 14.19
N GLN A 68 12.07 -25.10 15.30
CA GLN A 68 11.43 -24.88 16.60
C GLN A 68 11.54 -23.42 17.06
N ARG A 69 12.69 -22.77 16.80
CA ARG A 69 12.85 -21.33 17.04
C ARG A 69 11.90 -20.50 16.18
N LEU A 70 11.70 -20.87 14.92
CA LEU A 70 10.75 -20.18 14.04
C LEU A 70 9.32 -20.26 14.60
N VAL A 71 8.87 -21.45 14.99
CA VAL A 71 7.54 -21.63 15.60
C VAL A 71 7.40 -20.76 16.85
N ARG A 72 8.38 -20.79 17.75
CA ARG A 72 8.38 -19.97 18.97
C ARG A 72 8.45 -18.47 18.68
N LEU A 73 9.15 -18.04 17.63
CA LEU A 73 9.20 -16.64 17.21
C LEU A 73 7.84 -16.15 16.71
N VAL A 74 7.13 -16.97 15.93
CA VAL A 74 5.75 -16.66 15.50
C VAL A 74 4.85 -16.47 16.72
N HIS A 75 4.90 -17.38 17.69
CA HIS A 75 4.15 -17.25 18.94
C HIS A 75 4.52 -15.99 19.74
N LEU A 76 5.82 -15.67 19.85
CA LEU A 76 6.27 -14.44 20.53
C LEU A 76 5.68 -13.17 19.90
N ILE A 77 5.51 -13.13 18.57
CA ILE A 77 5.03 -11.94 17.86
C ILE A 77 3.49 -11.84 17.89
N PHE A 78 2.78 -12.96 17.78
CA PHE A 78 1.32 -12.94 17.54
C PHE A 78 0.45 -13.31 18.75
N ASP A 79 0.98 -14.00 19.76
CA ASP A 79 0.16 -14.44 20.89
C ASP A 79 -0.17 -13.24 21.83
N GLU A 80 -1.36 -13.27 22.45
CA GLU A 80 -1.86 -12.21 23.33
C GLU A 80 -1.01 -12.03 24.60
N ASP A 81 -0.46 -13.13 25.13
CA ASP A 81 0.43 -13.13 26.32
C ASP A 81 1.88 -12.71 25.98
N ALA A 82 2.10 -12.20 24.76
CA ALA A 82 3.39 -11.78 24.24
C ALA A 82 3.32 -10.37 23.63
N MET A 83 3.58 -10.21 22.33
CA MET A 83 3.59 -8.88 21.70
C MET A 83 2.21 -8.43 21.22
N HIS A 84 1.24 -9.33 20.99
CA HIS A 84 -0.08 -8.96 20.45
C HIS A 84 -0.03 -7.91 19.32
N LEU A 85 0.77 -8.17 18.29
CA LEU A 85 1.01 -7.19 17.25
C LEU A 85 -0.25 -6.95 16.39
N GLU A 86 -0.73 -5.71 16.37
CA GLU A 86 -1.85 -5.24 15.56
C GLU A 86 -1.38 -4.67 14.21
N TYR A 87 -2.11 -5.00 13.15
CA TYR A 87 -1.86 -4.42 11.83
C TYR A 87 -2.41 -3.00 11.73
N ASP A 88 -1.54 -2.07 11.37
CA ASP A 88 -1.90 -0.71 11.03
C ASP A 88 -1.19 -0.28 9.74
N PRO A 89 -1.91 -0.01 8.64
CA PRO A 89 -1.31 0.32 7.35
C PRO A 89 -0.48 1.62 7.37
N TYR A 90 -0.69 2.51 8.34
CA TYR A 90 -0.01 3.80 8.46
C TYR A 90 1.11 3.82 9.50
N ALA A 91 1.39 2.69 10.16
CA ALA A 91 2.44 2.57 11.17
C ALA A 91 3.75 2.04 10.57
N THR A 92 4.49 2.90 9.83
CA THR A 92 5.90 2.61 9.53
C THR A 92 6.75 2.96 10.76
N HIS A 93 7.12 1.94 11.53
CA HIS A 93 7.77 2.06 12.83
C HIS A 93 9.13 1.34 12.86
N THR A 94 10.06 1.92 13.61
CA THR A 94 11.28 1.22 14.06
C THR A 94 10.92 0.04 14.96
N LEU A 95 11.86 -0.89 15.18
CA LEU A 95 11.63 -2.01 16.09
C LEU A 95 11.24 -1.56 17.51
N ALA A 96 11.83 -0.46 18.00
CA ALA A 96 11.51 0.09 19.30
C ALA A 96 10.08 0.67 19.37
N GLU A 97 9.65 1.37 18.32
CA GLU A 97 8.30 1.91 18.21
C GLU A 97 7.26 0.79 18.05
N THR A 98 7.52 -0.21 17.21
CA THR A 98 6.65 -1.39 17.07
C THR A 98 6.51 -2.13 18.40
N TRP A 99 7.62 -2.34 19.13
CA TRP A 99 7.59 -2.97 20.45
C TRP A 99 6.76 -2.17 21.47
N LYS A 100 6.87 -0.85 21.46
CA LYS A 100 6.17 0.03 22.41
C LYS A 100 4.69 0.19 22.08
N THR A 101 4.35 0.26 20.80
CA THR A 101 2.99 0.60 20.33
C THR A 101 2.15 -0.62 20.00
N HIS A 102 2.79 -1.79 19.86
CA HIS A 102 2.15 -3.02 19.37
C HIS A 102 1.49 -2.85 18.00
N ARG A 103 1.92 -1.85 17.21
CA ARG A 103 1.38 -1.55 15.87
C ARG A 103 2.46 -1.60 14.82
N ALA A 104 2.14 -2.23 13.69
CA ALA A 104 3.02 -2.30 12.53
C ALA A 104 2.24 -2.42 11.21
N ASN A 105 2.73 -1.76 10.17
CA ASN A 105 2.40 -2.13 8.79
C ASN A 105 3.27 -3.32 8.32
N CYS A 106 3.05 -3.75 7.07
CA CYS A 106 3.74 -4.90 6.47
C CYS A 106 5.27 -4.76 6.53
N LEU A 107 5.78 -3.56 6.30
CA LEU A 107 7.21 -3.29 6.28
C LEU A 107 7.81 -3.37 7.68
N SER A 108 7.20 -2.71 8.67
CA SER A 108 7.68 -2.69 10.06
C SER A 108 7.68 -4.11 10.65
N PHE A 109 6.60 -4.86 10.39
CA PHE A 109 6.53 -6.28 10.74
C PHE A 109 7.65 -7.07 10.08
N THR A 110 7.87 -6.90 8.78
CA THR A 110 8.88 -7.65 8.04
C THR A 110 10.29 -7.35 8.55
N LEU A 111 10.61 -6.08 8.82
CA LEU A 111 11.90 -5.67 9.39
C LEU A 111 12.09 -6.26 10.79
N MET A 112 11.08 -6.19 11.64
CA MET A 112 11.11 -6.77 12.98
C MET A 112 11.30 -8.28 12.92
N PHE A 113 10.48 -8.99 12.14
CA PHE A 113 10.56 -10.44 12.02
C PHE A 113 11.91 -10.90 11.51
N VAL A 114 12.42 -10.31 10.40
CA VAL A 114 13.73 -10.67 9.84
C VAL A 114 14.84 -10.41 10.84
N THR A 115 14.79 -9.29 11.56
CA THR A 115 15.82 -8.93 12.54
C THR A 115 15.84 -9.89 13.73
N LEU A 116 14.67 -10.22 14.29
CA LEU A 116 14.54 -11.18 15.39
C LEU A 116 14.89 -12.61 14.95
N ALA A 117 14.48 -13.01 13.74
CA ALA A 117 14.80 -14.32 13.18
C ALA A 117 16.31 -14.49 13.00
N ARG A 118 17.00 -13.48 12.46
CA ARG A 118 18.47 -13.48 12.34
C ARG A 118 19.15 -13.54 13.70
N ALA A 119 18.66 -12.78 14.68
CA ALA A 119 19.16 -12.83 16.05
C ALA A 119 18.95 -14.21 16.71
N ALA A 120 17.93 -14.96 16.30
CA ALA A 120 17.68 -16.34 16.72
C ALA A 120 18.45 -17.40 15.91
N GLY A 121 19.28 -16.99 14.94
CA GLY A 121 20.06 -17.88 14.08
C GLY A 121 19.28 -18.54 12.94
N ILE A 122 18.16 -17.93 12.53
CA ILE A 122 17.33 -18.35 11.40
C ILE A 122 17.77 -17.56 10.15
N ASP A 123 17.95 -18.26 9.01
CA ASP A 123 18.25 -17.62 7.73
C ASP A 123 16.98 -16.94 7.19
N ALA A 124 16.94 -15.62 7.36
CA ALA A 124 15.79 -14.78 7.02
C ALA A 124 16.24 -13.54 6.21
N ARG A 125 15.37 -13.12 5.30
CA ARG A 125 15.60 -11.98 4.41
C ARG A 125 14.31 -11.28 4.07
N VAL A 126 14.41 -9.98 3.85
CA VAL A 126 13.31 -9.19 3.29
C VAL A 126 13.19 -9.54 1.80
N GLN A 127 11.97 -9.63 1.31
CA GLN A 127 11.68 -9.81 -0.11
C GLN A 127 10.70 -8.73 -0.58
N GLU A 128 10.95 -8.14 -1.75
CA GLU A 128 9.98 -7.30 -2.44
C GLU A 128 8.92 -8.18 -3.10
N VAL A 129 7.66 -7.80 -2.93
CA VAL A 129 6.55 -8.40 -3.66
C VAL A 129 6.16 -7.45 -4.77
N ALA A 130 6.13 -7.97 -6.00
CA ALA A 130 6.16 -7.15 -7.20
C ALA A 130 4.94 -6.24 -7.40
N GLN A 131 3.84 -6.39 -6.65
CA GLN A 131 2.70 -5.48 -6.66
C GLN A 131 1.71 -5.80 -5.53
N VAL A 132 1.50 -4.86 -4.61
CA VAL A 132 0.22 -4.74 -3.91
C VAL A 132 -0.41 -3.45 -4.41
N VAL A 133 -1.66 -3.56 -4.86
CA VAL A 133 -2.43 -2.46 -5.45
C VAL A 133 -2.92 -1.56 -4.32
N THR A 134 -2.01 -0.91 -3.61
CA THR A 134 -2.32 0.15 -2.65
C THR A 134 -1.82 1.46 -3.24
N TRP A 135 -2.56 1.95 -4.23
CA TRP A 135 -2.42 3.32 -4.69
C TRP A 135 -2.97 4.22 -3.59
N HIS A 136 -2.10 4.99 -2.95
CA HIS A 136 -2.59 6.15 -2.25
C HIS A 136 -2.67 7.28 -3.26
N GLN A 137 -3.91 7.68 -3.55
CA GLN A 137 -4.22 8.77 -4.45
C GLN A 137 -4.77 9.92 -3.61
N ASP A 138 -4.02 11.01 -3.55
CA ASP A 138 -4.45 12.25 -2.92
C ASP A 138 -4.35 13.38 -3.95
N GLN A 139 -5.44 14.12 -4.13
CA GLN A 139 -5.59 15.21 -5.12
C GLN A 139 -5.15 14.85 -6.57
N GLY A 140 -5.31 13.59 -6.97
CA GLY A 140 -4.93 13.10 -8.31
C GLY A 140 -3.44 12.77 -8.47
N VAL A 141 -2.68 12.76 -7.39
CA VAL A 141 -1.25 12.41 -7.37
C VAL A 141 -1.04 11.06 -6.70
N ILE A 142 -0.16 10.24 -7.27
CA ILE A 142 0.09 8.86 -6.83
C ILE A 142 1.47 8.74 -6.18
N TYR A 143 1.52 8.43 -4.90
CA TYR A 143 2.77 8.02 -4.24
C TYR A 143 2.84 6.50 -4.07
N ASN A 144 4.06 5.96 -4.02
CA ASN A 144 4.30 4.52 -3.97
C ASN A 144 4.85 4.11 -2.62
N VAL A 145 4.15 3.19 -1.99
CA VAL A 145 4.59 2.44 -0.82
C VAL A 145 4.71 0.99 -1.29
N GLY A 146 5.92 0.43 -1.26
CA GLY A 146 6.16 -0.94 -1.68
C GLY A 146 5.57 -1.94 -0.67
N HIS A 147 5.28 -3.16 -1.13
CA HIS A 147 5.00 -4.28 -0.23
C HIS A 147 6.22 -5.19 -0.13
N VAL A 148 6.54 -5.57 1.10
CA VAL A 148 7.61 -6.52 1.39
C VAL A 148 7.10 -7.62 2.30
N ASN A 149 7.74 -8.78 2.25
CA ASN A 149 7.49 -9.88 3.16
C ASN A 149 8.79 -10.59 3.57
N VAL A 150 8.64 -11.62 4.40
CA VAL A 150 9.77 -12.39 4.94
C VAL A 150 10.00 -13.64 4.11
N GLY A 151 11.20 -13.78 3.56
CA GLY A 151 11.70 -15.03 3.01
C GLY A 151 12.57 -15.77 4.01
N LEU A 152 12.32 -17.06 4.19
CA LEU A 152 13.05 -17.95 5.09
C LEU A 152 13.72 -19.08 4.32
N ASN A 153 14.85 -19.57 4.83
CA ASN A 153 15.51 -20.77 4.35
C ASN A 153 15.77 -21.72 5.52
N LEU A 154 15.10 -22.86 5.50
CA LEU A 154 15.15 -23.89 6.54
C LEU A 154 15.64 -25.19 5.90
N ASN A 155 16.93 -25.49 6.06
CA ASN A 155 17.58 -26.71 5.55
C ASN A 155 17.31 -26.96 4.05
N GLY A 156 17.37 -25.90 3.23
CA GLY A 156 17.14 -25.99 1.78
C GLY A 156 15.68 -25.85 1.36
N ARG A 157 14.74 -25.74 2.30
CA ARG A 157 13.33 -25.42 2.03
C ARG A 157 13.09 -23.92 2.20
N THR A 158 12.50 -23.30 1.19
CA THR A 158 12.06 -21.90 1.28
C THR A 158 10.68 -21.80 1.89
N ALA A 159 10.48 -20.88 2.83
CA ALA A 159 9.18 -20.52 3.38
C ALA A 159 8.99 -19.00 3.32
N VAL A 160 7.72 -18.55 3.29
CA VAL A 160 7.36 -17.13 3.29
C VAL A 160 6.48 -16.85 4.50
N VAL A 161 6.75 -15.75 5.20
CA VAL A 161 5.85 -15.20 6.22
C VAL A 161 5.40 -13.83 5.73
N ASP A 162 4.09 -13.67 5.58
CA ASP A 162 3.46 -12.42 5.16
C ASP A 162 2.33 -12.08 6.14
N LEU A 163 2.18 -10.79 6.44
CA LEU A 163 1.16 -10.27 7.35
C LEU A 163 -0.18 -10.13 6.62
N ASP A 164 -0.17 -9.90 5.30
CA ASP A 164 -1.36 -9.81 4.48
C ASP A 164 -1.62 -11.14 3.73
N ARG A 165 -2.68 -11.85 4.14
CA ARG A 165 -3.10 -13.12 3.54
C ARG A 165 -3.73 -12.96 2.15
N ASN A 166 -4.00 -11.74 1.71
CA ASN A 166 -4.64 -11.44 0.43
C ASN A 166 -3.65 -10.96 -0.65
N VAL A 167 -2.34 -11.03 -0.38
CA VAL A 167 -1.32 -10.61 -1.33
C VAL A 167 -1.30 -11.56 -2.53
N LEU A 168 -1.51 -10.97 -3.69
CA LEU A 168 -1.39 -11.64 -4.96
C LEU A 168 0.06 -11.60 -5.44
N TYR A 169 0.72 -12.75 -5.45
CA TYR A 169 2.05 -12.86 -6.02
C TYR A 169 2.00 -12.85 -7.55
N ASP A 170 2.90 -12.07 -8.16
CA ASP A 170 3.13 -12.15 -9.59
C ASP A 170 3.77 -13.49 -9.98
N ARG A 171 3.94 -13.70 -11.29
CA ARG A 171 4.55 -14.94 -11.82
C ARG A 171 6.00 -15.18 -11.40
N TYR A 172 6.68 -14.15 -10.90
CA TYR A 172 8.08 -14.22 -10.50
C TYR A 172 8.24 -14.43 -8.98
N GLY A 173 7.16 -14.22 -8.22
CA GLY A 173 7.13 -14.38 -6.78
C GLY A 173 7.95 -13.30 -6.05
N PRO A 174 8.00 -13.38 -4.71
CA PRO A 174 8.79 -12.48 -3.88
C PRO A 174 10.28 -12.55 -4.23
N ARG A 175 10.93 -11.39 -4.37
CA ARG A 175 12.35 -11.29 -4.72
C ARG A 175 13.16 -10.81 -3.52
N PRO A 176 14.17 -11.56 -3.06
CA PRO A 176 15.10 -11.09 -2.03
C PRO A 176 15.67 -9.71 -2.34
N ILE A 177 15.76 -8.87 -1.31
CA ILE A 177 16.39 -7.55 -1.38
C ILE A 177 17.49 -7.39 -0.34
N THR A 178 18.37 -6.41 -0.57
CA THR A 178 19.40 -6.03 0.41
C THR A 178 18.79 -5.28 1.59
N GLU A 179 19.52 -5.23 2.70
CA GLU A 179 19.13 -4.43 3.86
C GLU A 179 19.02 -2.94 3.52
N GLN A 180 19.95 -2.41 2.71
CA GLN A 180 19.88 -1.03 2.24
C GLN A 180 18.59 -0.77 1.45
N ARG A 181 18.16 -1.72 0.62
CA ARG A 181 16.91 -1.59 -0.11
C ARG A 181 15.69 -1.67 0.82
N ALA A 182 15.71 -2.50 1.85
CA ALA A 182 14.65 -2.55 2.86
C ALA A 182 14.56 -1.24 3.68
N LEU A 183 15.70 -0.66 4.04
CA LEU A 183 15.77 0.65 4.69
C LEU A 183 15.31 1.79 3.77
N ALA A 184 15.60 1.69 2.47
CA ALA A 184 15.07 2.63 1.49
C ALA A 184 13.53 2.60 1.44
N HIS A 185 12.90 1.41 1.51
CA HIS A 185 11.45 1.31 1.68
C HIS A 185 10.96 1.97 2.96
N PHE A 186 11.69 1.78 4.08
CA PHE A 186 11.31 2.37 5.38
C PHE A 186 11.25 3.88 5.29
N TYR A 187 12.34 4.49 4.84
CA TYR A 187 12.41 5.94 4.70
C TYR A 187 11.43 6.47 3.64
N ASN A 188 11.21 5.74 2.54
CA ASN A 188 10.23 6.13 1.53
C ASN A 188 8.80 6.12 2.05
N ASN A 189 8.43 5.13 2.88
CA ASN A 189 7.10 5.07 3.49
C ASN A 189 6.89 6.20 4.48
N ARG A 190 7.86 6.46 5.37
CA ARG A 190 7.83 7.62 6.28
C ARG A 190 7.70 8.94 5.50
N GLY A 191 8.43 9.08 4.40
CA GLY A 191 8.33 10.23 3.50
C GLY A 191 6.93 10.38 2.91
N ALA A 192 6.32 9.28 2.48
CA ALA A 192 4.94 9.26 1.97
C ALA A 192 3.89 9.58 3.05
N GLU A 193 4.08 9.12 4.29
CA GLU A 193 3.23 9.45 5.44
C GLU A 193 3.26 10.96 5.72
N HIS A 194 4.45 11.54 5.86
CA HIS A 194 4.59 12.99 6.06
C HIS A 194 4.05 13.82 4.88
N MET A 195 4.20 13.32 3.63
CA MET A 195 3.53 13.95 2.49
C MET A 195 2.01 13.95 2.63
N ALA A 196 1.40 12.87 3.12
CA ALA A 196 -0.04 12.78 3.33
C ALA A 196 -0.52 13.71 4.45
N GLU A 197 0.30 13.93 5.47
CA GLU A 197 0.04 14.88 6.56
C GLU A 197 0.26 16.35 6.16
N GLY A 198 0.89 16.60 5.01
CA GLY A 198 1.23 17.94 4.52
C GLY A 198 2.58 18.45 5.03
N ASP A 199 3.32 17.67 5.80
CA ASP A 199 4.68 18.00 6.26
C ASP A 199 5.71 17.71 5.15
N THR A 200 5.74 18.63 4.18
CA THR A 200 6.64 18.56 3.03
C THR A 200 8.12 18.64 3.40
N ALA A 201 8.46 19.32 4.51
CA ALA A 201 9.84 19.48 4.95
C ALA A 201 10.38 18.17 5.52
N GLN A 202 9.62 17.52 6.40
CA GLN A 202 10.00 16.22 6.94
C GLN A 202 9.97 15.12 5.87
N ALA A 203 8.98 15.16 4.98
CA ALA A 203 8.88 14.24 3.86
C ALA A 203 10.15 14.25 2.99
N ARG A 204 10.71 15.43 2.69
CA ARG A 204 11.94 15.57 1.92
C ARG A 204 13.10 14.82 2.56
N VAL A 205 13.33 15.05 3.85
CA VAL A 205 14.45 14.42 4.58
C VAL A 205 14.35 12.90 4.53
N TYR A 206 13.14 12.36 4.70
CA TYR A 206 12.91 10.93 4.58
C TYR A 206 13.12 10.41 3.15
N LEU A 207 12.63 11.10 2.12
CA LEU A 207 12.81 10.67 0.72
C LEU A 207 14.28 10.75 0.28
N ASP A 208 15.01 11.77 0.70
CA ASP A 208 16.45 11.91 0.45
C ASP A 208 17.23 10.78 1.14
N ALA A 209 16.88 10.44 2.39
CA ALA A 209 17.45 9.29 3.09
C ALA A 209 17.16 7.95 2.37
N ALA A 210 15.95 7.78 1.81
CA ALA A 210 15.60 6.60 1.04
C ALA A 210 16.50 6.45 -0.20
N LEU A 211 16.74 7.55 -0.92
CA LEU A 211 17.60 7.55 -2.11
C LEU A 211 19.09 7.45 -1.77
N ALA A 212 19.51 7.94 -0.60
CA ALA A 212 20.86 7.70 -0.08
C ALA A 212 21.10 6.22 0.25
N MET A 213 20.09 5.51 0.77
CA MET A 213 20.18 4.07 1.00
C MET A 213 20.19 3.27 -0.30
N ALA A 214 19.33 3.64 -1.27
CA ALA A 214 19.26 2.97 -2.55
C ALA A 214 19.00 3.96 -3.71
N PRO A 215 20.06 4.44 -4.40
CA PRO A 215 19.89 5.37 -5.53
C PRO A 215 19.11 4.77 -6.70
N ALA A 216 19.17 3.45 -6.88
CA ALA A 216 18.39 2.72 -7.89
C ALA A 216 16.99 2.34 -7.37
N PHE A 217 16.26 3.32 -6.81
CA PHE A 217 14.92 3.12 -6.23
C PHE A 217 13.83 3.94 -6.93
N PRO A 218 13.15 3.37 -7.94
CA PRO A 218 12.12 4.07 -8.71
C PRO A 218 11.02 4.70 -7.86
N ALA A 219 10.55 4.02 -6.80
CA ALA A 219 9.50 4.54 -5.93
C ALA A 219 9.95 5.79 -5.16
N GLY A 220 11.19 5.81 -4.65
CA GLY A 220 11.77 6.99 -4.02
C GLY A 220 11.83 8.19 -4.96
N TRP A 221 12.33 7.98 -6.19
CA TRP A 221 12.36 9.03 -7.22
C TRP A 221 10.95 9.51 -7.62
N ASN A 222 9.99 8.60 -7.74
CA ASN A 222 8.60 8.98 -7.98
C ASN A 222 8.07 9.87 -6.84
N ASN A 223 8.28 9.47 -5.59
CA ASN A 223 7.75 10.18 -4.44
C ASN A 223 8.43 11.54 -4.26
N LEU A 224 9.72 11.66 -4.58
CA LEU A 224 10.42 12.95 -4.64
C LEU A 224 9.80 13.85 -5.73
N GLY A 225 9.51 13.31 -6.91
CA GLY A 225 8.82 14.05 -7.97
C GLY A 225 7.40 14.50 -7.57
N VAL A 226 6.68 13.68 -6.80
CA VAL A 226 5.37 14.04 -6.21
C VAL A 226 5.53 15.22 -5.25
N LEU A 227 6.49 15.14 -4.33
CA LEU A 227 6.78 16.20 -3.38
C LEU A 227 7.16 17.51 -4.11
N ASP A 228 8.03 17.43 -5.11
CA ASP A 228 8.47 18.57 -5.91
C ASP A 228 7.34 19.19 -6.74
N THR A 229 6.39 18.38 -7.21
CA THR A 229 5.18 18.89 -7.87
C THR A 229 4.29 19.68 -6.90
N ARG A 230 4.15 19.20 -5.66
CA ARG A 230 3.36 19.85 -4.59
C ARG A 230 3.98 21.16 -4.15
N GLU A 231 5.31 21.21 -4.04
CA GLU A 231 6.07 22.41 -3.68
C GLU A 231 6.28 23.38 -4.87
N GLY A 232 5.76 23.05 -6.06
CA GLY A 232 5.86 23.90 -7.24
C GLY A 232 7.23 23.89 -7.95
N ARG A 233 8.17 23.03 -7.54
CA ARG A 233 9.47 22.82 -8.19
C ARG A 233 9.33 21.91 -9.42
N LEU A 234 8.59 22.38 -10.42
CA LEU A 234 8.18 21.56 -11.56
C LEU A 234 9.34 21.05 -12.41
N ASP A 235 10.43 21.82 -12.53
CA ASP A 235 11.63 21.38 -13.26
C ASP A 235 12.36 20.24 -12.56
N GLN A 236 12.38 20.23 -11.24
CA GLN A 236 12.98 19.16 -10.46
C GLN A 236 12.08 17.93 -10.45
N ALA A 237 10.77 18.12 -10.26
CA ALA A 237 9.79 17.04 -10.40
C ALA A 237 9.90 16.30 -11.74
N ARG A 238 10.12 17.04 -12.83
CA ARG A 238 10.37 16.44 -14.16
C ARG A 238 11.59 15.50 -14.13
N LYS A 239 12.72 15.95 -13.58
CA LYS A 239 13.95 15.15 -13.49
C LYS A 239 13.74 13.91 -12.61
N ASP A 240 13.05 14.06 -11.49
CA ASP A 240 12.81 12.95 -10.55
C ASP A 240 11.92 11.88 -11.19
N TYR A 241 10.85 12.28 -11.89
CA TYR A 241 10.02 11.33 -12.64
C TYR A 241 10.77 10.69 -13.82
N GLU A 242 11.60 11.45 -14.53
CA GLU A 242 12.45 10.91 -15.61
C GLU A 242 13.45 9.88 -15.07
N GLN A 243 14.04 10.13 -13.91
CA GLN A 243 14.93 9.20 -13.23
C GLN A 243 14.20 7.91 -12.81
N ALA A 244 12.99 8.03 -12.25
CA ALA A 244 12.15 6.87 -11.93
C ALA A 244 11.85 6.02 -13.17
N LEU A 245 11.51 6.67 -14.29
CA LEU A 245 11.20 6.01 -15.56
C LEU A 245 12.43 5.48 -16.31
N GLN A 246 13.61 6.04 -16.07
CA GLN A 246 14.87 5.50 -16.56
C GLN A 246 15.22 4.19 -15.84
N LEU A 247 15.07 4.17 -14.51
CA LEU A 247 15.31 2.97 -13.69
C LEU A 247 14.26 1.88 -13.95
N GLN A 248 12.99 2.27 -14.12
CA GLN A 248 11.89 1.35 -14.41
C GLN A 248 10.94 1.94 -15.46
N PRO A 249 11.16 1.64 -16.76
CA PRO A 249 10.34 2.18 -17.86
C PRO A 249 8.86 1.82 -17.82
N ARG A 250 8.48 0.79 -17.06
CA ARG A 250 7.10 0.33 -16.87
C ARG A 250 6.50 0.76 -15.53
N HIS A 251 7.13 1.70 -14.81
CA HIS A 251 6.65 2.14 -13.50
C HIS A 251 5.36 2.96 -13.62
N ALA A 252 4.23 2.32 -13.33
CA ALA A 252 2.91 2.89 -13.61
C ALA A 252 2.63 4.22 -12.88
N ALA A 253 2.96 4.36 -11.59
CA ALA A 253 2.80 5.65 -10.89
C ALA A 253 3.60 6.79 -11.53
N ALA A 254 4.89 6.57 -11.80
CA ALA A 254 5.74 7.56 -12.44
C ALA A 254 5.22 7.94 -13.83
N LEU A 255 4.70 6.98 -14.62
CA LEU A 255 4.04 7.28 -15.90
C LEU A 255 2.80 8.16 -15.71
N THR A 256 1.94 7.85 -14.73
CA THR A 256 0.75 8.65 -14.41
C THR A 256 1.12 10.07 -13.99
N ASN A 257 2.01 10.19 -12.99
CA ASN A 257 2.39 11.46 -12.42
C ASN A 257 3.15 12.35 -13.42
N ALA A 258 4.09 11.77 -14.18
CA ALA A 258 4.80 12.50 -15.22
C ALA A 258 3.84 12.96 -16.32
N SER A 259 2.89 12.11 -16.74
CA SER A 259 1.87 12.52 -17.73
C SER A 259 1.05 13.70 -17.21
N ALA A 260 0.61 13.66 -15.95
CA ALA A 260 -0.12 14.76 -15.31
C ALA A 260 0.73 16.05 -15.23
N LEU A 261 2.00 15.94 -14.82
CA LEU A 261 2.93 17.07 -14.76
C LEU A 261 3.12 17.71 -16.15
N TYR A 262 3.33 16.91 -17.19
CA TYR A 262 3.50 17.43 -18.55
C TYR A 262 2.24 18.12 -19.10
N ARG A 263 1.04 17.67 -18.72
CA ARG A 263 -0.21 18.40 -19.02
C ARG A 263 -0.25 19.75 -18.31
N ARG A 264 0.12 19.80 -17.02
CA ARG A 264 0.20 21.04 -16.25
C ARG A 264 1.20 22.03 -16.85
N LEU A 265 2.29 21.53 -17.44
CA LEU A 265 3.30 22.33 -18.14
C LEU A 265 2.91 22.71 -19.59
N GLY A 266 1.75 22.26 -20.09
CA GLY A 266 1.29 22.54 -21.45
C GLY A 266 1.93 21.66 -22.55
N ASP A 267 2.79 20.69 -22.22
CA ASP A 267 3.35 19.74 -23.19
C ASP A 267 2.43 18.52 -23.35
N ALA A 268 1.29 18.75 -24.02
CA ALA A 268 0.29 17.71 -24.28
C ALA A 268 0.89 16.52 -25.05
N ARG A 269 1.83 16.78 -25.96
CA ARG A 269 2.48 15.74 -26.76
C ARG A 269 3.26 14.75 -25.90
N ARG A 270 4.10 15.23 -24.97
CA ARG A 270 4.83 14.32 -24.06
C ARG A 270 3.87 13.61 -23.11
N ALA A 271 2.86 14.32 -22.60
CA ALA A 271 1.85 13.71 -21.75
C ALA A 271 1.16 12.52 -22.42
N ASP A 272 0.78 12.66 -23.69
CA ASP A 272 0.10 11.60 -24.47
C ASP A 272 1.02 10.40 -24.75
N VAL A 273 2.32 10.63 -24.97
CA VAL A 273 3.31 9.54 -25.10
C VAL A 273 3.37 8.73 -23.81
N LEU A 274 3.44 9.38 -22.65
CA LEU A 274 3.47 8.72 -21.36
C LEU A 274 2.15 8.01 -21.03
N ALA A 275 1.01 8.62 -21.36
CA ALA A 275 -0.30 8.02 -21.18
C ALA A 275 -0.46 6.74 -22.02
N LYS A 276 -0.02 6.75 -23.28
CA LYS A 276 -0.02 5.55 -24.15
C LYS A 276 0.88 4.45 -23.59
N ARG A 277 2.06 4.80 -23.04
CA ARG A 277 2.93 3.83 -22.35
C ARG A 277 2.24 3.23 -21.12
N LEU A 278 1.59 4.05 -20.30
CA LEU A 278 0.83 3.59 -19.14
C LEU A 278 -0.27 2.61 -19.56
N GLU A 279 -1.03 2.94 -20.60
CA GLU A 279 -2.08 2.07 -21.13
C GLU A 279 -1.51 0.71 -21.57
N GLN A 280 -0.37 0.68 -22.27
CA GLN A 280 0.31 -0.56 -22.64
C GLN A 280 0.77 -1.38 -21.43
N VAL A 281 1.31 -0.72 -20.40
CA VAL A 281 1.70 -1.37 -19.14
C VAL A 281 0.47 -2.00 -18.50
N GLN A 282 -0.62 -1.25 -18.34
CA GLN A 282 -1.84 -1.73 -17.69
C GLN A 282 -2.56 -2.82 -18.48
N LYS A 283 -2.54 -2.76 -19.82
CA LYS A 283 -3.10 -3.81 -20.71
C LYS A 283 -2.37 -5.14 -20.60
N SER A 284 -1.11 -5.12 -20.21
CA SER A 284 -0.25 -6.29 -20.05
C SER A 284 -0.01 -6.69 -18.59
N ASP A 285 -0.63 -5.97 -17.65
CA ASP A 285 -0.54 -6.23 -16.21
C ASP A 285 -1.82 -6.95 -15.75
N PRO A 286 -1.74 -8.24 -15.36
CA PRO A 286 -2.90 -9.00 -14.90
C PRO A 286 -3.60 -8.36 -13.68
N PHE A 287 -2.86 -7.72 -12.78
CA PHE A 287 -3.40 -7.10 -11.57
C PHE A 287 -4.11 -5.80 -11.89
N ALA A 288 -3.57 -5.01 -12.82
CA ALA A 288 -4.27 -3.84 -13.35
C ALA A 288 -5.59 -4.23 -14.02
N GLN A 289 -5.59 -5.30 -14.84
CA GLN A 289 -6.80 -5.81 -15.47
C GLN A 289 -7.82 -6.31 -14.44
N PHE A 290 -7.37 -7.02 -13.40
CA PHE A 290 -8.25 -7.46 -12.32
C PHE A 290 -8.87 -6.27 -11.55
N ARG A 291 -8.08 -5.24 -11.23
CA ARG A 291 -8.59 -4.00 -10.61
C ARG A 291 -9.64 -3.32 -11.49
N PHE A 292 -9.38 -3.16 -12.79
CA PHE A 292 -10.38 -2.59 -13.72
C PHE A 292 -11.66 -3.43 -13.78
N GLY A 293 -11.55 -4.76 -13.66
CA GLY A 293 -12.69 -5.65 -13.50
C GLY A 293 -13.52 -5.33 -12.25
N ASN A 294 -12.86 -5.17 -11.09
CA ASN A 294 -13.53 -4.80 -9.84
C ASN A 294 -14.22 -3.42 -9.95
N GLU A 295 -13.56 -2.42 -10.53
CA GLU A 295 -14.10 -1.07 -10.71
C GLU A 295 -15.29 -1.02 -11.68
N ALA A 296 -15.27 -1.83 -12.74
CA ALA A 296 -16.41 -1.97 -13.65
C ALA A 296 -17.58 -2.67 -12.96
N GLU A 297 -17.30 -3.72 -12.17
CA GLU A 297 -18.30 -4.45 -11.41
C GLU A 297 -18.99 -3.57 -10.36
N GLN A 298 -18.23 -2.73 -9.63
CA GLN A 298 -18.78 -1.75 -8.68
C GLN A 298 -19.71 -0.73 -9.34
N ARG A 299 -19.45 -0.39 -10.61
CA ARG A 299 -20.33 0.46 -11.43
C ARG A 299 -21.49 -0.30 -12.08
N HIS A 300 -21.66 -1.59 -11.74
CA HIS A 300 -22.64 -2.51 -12.34
C HIS A 300 -22.48 -2.72 -13.86
N ASP A 301 -21.33 -2.33 -14.43
CA ASP A 301 -20.99 -2.62 -15.82
C ASP A 301 -20.38 -4.02 -15.93
N TYR A 302 -21.24 -5.03 -15.82
CA TYR A 302 -20.82 -6.43 -15.80
C TYR A 302 -20.20 -6.87 -17.13
N ALA A 303 -20.57 -6.23 -18.25
CA ALA A 303 -19.99 -6.55 -19.55
C ALA A 303 -18.50 -6.16 -19.60
N GLN A 304 -18.16 -4.94 -19.18
CA GLN A 304 -16.75 -4.53 -19.06
C GLN A 304 -16.02 -5.32 -17.98
N ALA A 305 -16.64 -5.58 -16.83
CA ALA A 305 -16.03 -6.37 -15.77
C ALA A 305 -15.60 -7.76 -16.27
N ILE A 306 -16.48 -8.45 -17.01
CA ILE A 306 -16.17 -9.74 -17.63
C ILE A 306 -14.98 -9.62 -18.59
N ALA A 307 -14.94 -8.60 -19.45
CA ALA A 307 -13.84 -8.42 -20.41
C ALA A 307 -12.48 -8.24 -19.70
N TYR A 308 -12.44 -7.42 -18.66
CA TYR A 308 -11.25 -7.18 -17.85
C TYR A 308 -10.81 -8.42 -17.07
N TYR A 309 -11.72 -9.11 -16.39
CA TYR A 309 -11.40 -10.35 -15.69
C TYR A 309 -10.93 -11.45 -16.63
N GLN A 310 -11.51 -11.57 -17.83
CA GLN A 310 -11.01 -12.50 -18.84
C GLN A 310 -9.58 -12.15 -19.28
N GLN A 311 -9.25 -10.88 -19.45
CA GLN A 311 -7.88 -10.46 -19.76
C GLN A 311 -6.92 -10.77 -18.61
N ALA A 312 -7.33 -10.53 -17.35
CA ALA A 312 -6.54 -10.89 -16.17
C ALA A 312 -6.25 -12.40 -16.14
N VAL A 313 -7.27 -13.24 -16.35
CA VAL A 313 -7.14 -14.70 -16.44
C VAL A 313 -6.24 -15.12 -17.61
N ARG A 314 -6.32 -14.47 -18.77
CA ARG A 314 -5.42 -14.74 -19.91
C ARG A 314 -3.97 -14.41 -19.59
N LEU A 315 -3.73 -13.30 -18.89
CA LEU A 315 -2.38 -12.84 -18.54
C LEU A 315 -1.77 -13.65 -17.39
N TYR A 316 -2.60 -14.17 -16.49
CA TYR A 316 -2.17 -14.96 -15.34
C TYR A 316 -3.27 -15.92 -14.88
N SER A 317 -3.23 -17.13 -15.42
CA SER A 317 -4.33 -18.10 -15.30
C SER A 317 -4.38 -18.87 -13.99
N SER A 318 -3.32 -18.84 -13.17
CA SER A 318 -3.24 -19.59 -11.91
C SER A 318 -3.77 -18.82 -10.69
N ALA A 319 -4.04 -17.53 -10.82
CA ALA A 319 -4.65 -16.75 -9.72
C ALA A 319 -6.13 -17.11 -9.58
N HIS A 320 -6.48 -17.88 -8.53
CA HIS A 320 -7.87 -18.26 -8.26
C HIS A 320 -8.79 -17.05 -8.05
N GLN A 321 -8.25 -15.94 -7.51
CA GLN A 321 -8.97 -14.68 -7.30
C GLN A 321 -9.54 -14.13 -8.61
N PHE A 322 -8.83 -14.27 -9.72
CA PHE A 322 -9.27 -13.77 -11.02
C PHE A 322 -10.43 -14.58 -11.57
N HIS A 323 -10.36 -15.91 -11.41
CA HIS A 323 -11.47 -16.81 -11.76
C HIS A 323 -12.69 -16.58 -10.86
N PHE A 324 -12.47 -16.31 -9.57
CA PHE A 324 -13.55 -15.97 -8.65
C PHE A 324 -14.23 -14.65 -9.03
N GLY A 325 -13.47 -13.59 -9.33
CA GLY A 325 -14.02 -12.33 -9.84
C GLY A 325 -14.79 -12.51 -11.14
N LEU A 326 -14.24 -13.29 -12.08
CA LEU A 326 -14.92 -13.63 -13.34
C LEU A 326 -16.24 -14.40 -13.10
N ALA A 327 -16.24 -15.36 -12.18
CA ALA A 327 -17.43 -16.13 -11.83
C ALA A 327 -18.53 -15.24 -11.24
N ARG A 328 -18.15 -14.33 -10.35
CA ARG A 328 -19.04 -13.35 -9.73
C ARG A 328 -19.64 -12.42 -10.79
N ALA A 329 -18.82 -11.87 -11.68
CA ALA A 329 -19.31 -11.01 -12.77
C ALA A 329 -20.26 -11.73 -13.73
N TYR A 330 -19.97 -13.00 -14.09
CA TYR A 330 -20.90 -13.80 -14.89
C TYR A 330 -22.22 -14.04 -14.18
N PHE A 331 -22.20 -14.30 -12.88
CA PHE A 331 -23.42 -14.49 -12.09
C PHE A 331 -24.26 -13.21 -12.06
N LEU A 332 -23.64 -12.07 -11.78
CA LEU A 332 -24.30 -10.75 -11.76
C LEU A 332 -24.86 -10.35 -13.13
N ALA A 333 -24.22 -10.80 -14.22
CA ALA A 333 -24.72 -10.66 -15.59
C ALA A 333 -25.80 -11.69 -15.99
N GLY A 334 -26.25 -12.55 -15.06
CA GLY A 334 -27.24 -13.61 -15.32
C GLY A 334 -26.71 -14.85 -16.06
N ASN A 335 -25.41 -14.91 -16.36
CA ASN A 335 -24.78 -16.04 -17.05
C ASN A 335 -24.32 -17.12 -16.07
N THR A 336 -25.28 -17.81 -15.46
CA THR A 336 -25.01 -18.78 -14.39
C THR A 336 -24.22 -20.01 -14.85
N ARG A 337 -24.34 -20.42 -16.12
CA ARG A 337 -23.52 -21.50 -16.68
C ARG A 337 -22.04 -21.12 -16.70
N ARG A 338 -21.68 -19.95 -17.20
CA ARG A 338 -20.29 -19.48 -17.21
C ARG A 338 -19.78 -19.17 -15.81
N ALA A 339 -20.66 -18.68 -14.93
CA ALA A 339 -20.33 -18.48 -13.52
C ALA A 339 -19.87 -19.78 -12.84
N SER A 340 -20.61 -20.89 -13.02
CA SER A 340 -20.23 -22.19 -12.46
C SER A 340 -18.87 -22.68 -13.00
N LEU A 341 -18.59 -22.50 -14.30
CA LEU A 341 -17.32 -22.93 -14.89
C LEU A 341 -16.13 -22.15 -14.33
N ALA A 342 -16.25 -20.82 -14.22
CA ALA A 342 -15.20 -19.98 -13.66
C ALA A 342 -15.01 -20.27 -12.16
N MET A 343 -16.09 -20.54 -11.41
CA MET A 343 -16.02 -20.86 -9.99
C MET A 343 -15.37 -22.24 -9.74
N LEU A 344 -15.63 -23.24 -10.59
CA LEU A 344 -14.91 -24.52 -10.57
C LEU A 344 -13.41 -24.29 -10.73
N ARG A 345 -13.01 -23.42 -11.66
CA ARG A 345 -11.61 -23.09 -11.88
C ARG A 345 -10.97 -22.38 -10.68
N ALA A 346 -11.70 -21.46 -10.04
CA ALA A 346 -11.26 -20.83 -8.80
C ALA A 346 -11.03 -21.86 -7.68
N ARG A 347 -11.93 -22.84 -7.52
CA ARG A 347 -11.78 -23.94 -6.57
C ARG A 347 -10.55 -24.80 -6.85
N ASP A 348 -10.37 -25.22 -8.10
CA ASP A 348 -9.26 -26.10 -8.49
C ASP A 348 -7.89 -25.41 -8.30
N LEU A 349 -7.86 -24.08 -8.36
CA LEU A 349 -6.65 -23.26 -8.20
C LEU A 349 -6.40 -22.75 -6.77
N ALA A 350 -7.28 -23.07 -5.81
CA ALA A 350 -7.17 -22.56 -4.43
C ALA A 350 -5.92 -23.07 -3.68
N GLY A 351 -5.14 -24.00 -4.25
CA GLY A 351 -3.96 -24.61 -3.61
C GLY A 351 -4.30 -25.84 -2.79
N GLU A 352 -3.32 -26.74 -2.59
CA GLU A 352 -3.52 -28.02 -1.90
C GLU A 352 -3.73 -27.87 -0.39
N ASP A 353 -3.13 -26.85 0.24
CA ASP A 353 -3.24 -26.59 1.69
C ASP A 353 -4.44 -25.69 2.08
N ALA A 354 -5.25 -25.25 1.11
CA ALA A 354 -6.32 -24.27 1.32
C ALA A 354 -7.72 -24.93 1.43
N ASP A 355 -7.86 -25.95 2.27
CA ASP A 355 -9.11 -26.71 2.45
C ASP A 355 -10.33 -25.84 2.72
N VAL A 356 -10.17 -24.84 3.58
CA VAL A 356 -11.22 -23.88 3.93
C VAL A 356 -11.66 -23.05 2.71
N LEU A 357 -10.71 -22.64 1.87
CA LEU A 357 -10.99 -21.85 0.67
C LEU A 357 -11.67 -22.70 -0.41
N ARG A 358 -11.22 -23.95 -0.59
CA ARG A 358 -11.87 -24.92 -1.48
C ARG A 358 -13.31 -25.19 -1.06
N ALA A 359 -13.54 -25.42 0.24
CA ALA A 359 -14.89 -25.59 0.80
C ALA A 359 -15.77 -24.36 0.56
N THR A 360 -15.21 -23.16 0.72
CA THR A 360 -15.91 -21.89 0.46
C THR A 360 -16.35 -21.78 -1.01
N TYR A 361 -15.47 -22.11 -1.96
CA TYR A 361 -15.83 -22.10 -3.38
C TYR A 361 -16.82 -23.21 -3.74
N GLN A 362 -16.72 -24.39 -3.11
CA GLN A 362 -17.67 -25.48 -3.31
C GLN A 362 -19.09 -25.09 -2.86
N ALA A 363 -19.24 -24.49 -1.67
CA ALA A 363 -20.55 -24.02 -1.20
C ALA A 363 -21.19 -23.02 -2.18
N LYS A 364 -20.40 -22.10 -2.74
CA LYS A 364 -20.86 -21.14 -3.75
C LYS A 364 -21.29 -21.83 -5.05
N LEU A 365 -20.57 -22.87 -5.48
CA LEU A 365 -20.94 -23.68 -6.64
C LEU A 365 -22.29 -24.37 -6.45
N ASP A 366 -22.50 -24.98 -5.29
CA ASP A 366 -23.74 -25.69 -4.97
C ASP A 366 -24.94 -24.73 -4.98
N SER A 367 -24.76 -23.50 -4.46
CA SER A 367 -25.77 -22.44 -4.54
C SER A 367 -26.11 -22.06 -5.99
N LEU A 368 -25.10 -21.93 -6.86
CA LEU A 368 -25.31 -21.62 -8.28
C LEU A 368 -26.07 -22.73 -9.01
N GLN A 369 -25.80 -24.00 -8.69
CA GLN A 369 -26.51 -25.15 -9.26
C GLN A 369 -27.99 -25.14 -8.86
N LYS A 370 -28.28 -24.98 -7.56
CA LYS A 370 -29.66 -24.87 -7.06
C LYS A 370 -30.44 -23.72 -7.71
N TRP A 371 -29.78 -22.57 -7.92
CA TRP A 371 -30.42 -21.44 -8.60
C TRP A 371 -30.82 -21.77 -10.04
N ARG A 372 -29.96 -22.50 -10.77
CA ARG A 372 -30.23 -22.96 -12.13
C ARG A 372 -31.40 -23.95 -12.19
N GLU A 373 -31.47 -24.89 -11.26
CA GLU A 373 -32.57 -25.86 -11.19
C GLU A 373 -33.92 -25.19 -10.94
N ARG A 374 -33.94 -24.16 -10.10
CA ARG A 374 -35.14 -23.36 -9.82
C ARG A 374 -35.58 -22.51 -11.02
N THR A 375 -34.64 -21.96 -11.77
CA THR A 375 -34.93 -21.11 -12.94
C THR A 375 -35.20 -21.90 -14.22
N ALA A 376 -34.84 -23.18 -14.28
CA ALA A 376 -35.21 -24.08 -15.37
C ALA A 376 -36.58 -24.76 -15.17
N SER A 377 -37.09 -24.76 -13.94
CA SER A 377 -38.39 -25.35 -13.56
C SER A 377 -39.55 -24.36 -13.60
N ASN A 378 -39.27 -23.07 -13.85
CA ASN A 378 -40.23 -21.98 -14.07
C ASN A 378 -40.09 -21.48 -15.50
#